data_AF-A0A9K3L212-F1
#
_entry.id   AF-A0A9K3L212-F1
#
_cell.length_a   1.000
_cell.length_b   1.000
_cell.length_c   1.000
_cell.angle_alpha   90.00
_cell.angle_beta   90.00
_cell.angle_gamma   90.00
#
_symmetry.space_group_name_H-M   'P 1'
#
loop_
_entity.id
_entity.type
_entity.pdbx_description
1 polymer ?
#
loop_
_entity_poly.entity_id
_entity_poly.type
_entity_poly.pdbx_seq_one_letter_code
_entity_poly.pdbx_strand_id
1 'polypeptide(L)'
;MESITQTISNVVTSNSPYGPLGLWTVASLVVIPLTLYRQGYAFSVGYGFSVAAMALFMMQQFQATLDPLVLSAVFYGVRLATYLLLRQFSSPEKNQQVKNFDKSPRLKRIPFAASVSLFYTFMMTPIMYVLRTETPVTNNVILNTGAFLAWCGAILEAIADYHKFLVKQRNRNSDGKTFVGPTSGVYRITRHPNYTGEVLFWFGVFVSGMPFFNVGSTANQIVGWVCSGLGFYGIYSIMTGATKRLDEKQKENYKGQKAYDKWRSKVKPPLFPFIHVE
;
A
#
# COMPACT_ATOMS: atom_id res chain seq x y z
N MET A 1 -17.53 29.68 -14.13
CA MET A 1 -17.16 28.26 -14.25
C MET A 1 -16.46 27.85 -12.98
N GLU A 2 -16.96 26.82 -12.31
CA GLU A 2 -16.26 26.22 -11.18
C GLU A 2 -14.94 25.60 -11.66
N SER A 3 -13.85 25.74 -10.92
CA SER A 3 -12.56 25.15 -11.32
C SER A 3 -12.60 23.62 -11.17
N ILE A 4 -11.82 22.90 -11.98
CA ILE A 4 -11.72 21.43 -11.89
C ILE A 4 -11.40 20.99 -10.45
N THR A 5 -10.51 21.70 -9.77
CA THR A 5 -10.14 21.42 -8.38
C THR A 5 -11.33 21.57 -7.42
N GLN A 6 -12.15 22.60 -7.60
CA GLN A 6 -13.33 22.82 -6.78
C GLN A 6 -14.40 21.74 -7.04
N THR A 7 -14.60 21.33 -8.30
CA THR A 7 -15.50 20.21 -8.63
C THR A 7 -15.04 18.90 -7.97
N ILE A 8 -13.74 18.57 -8.04
CA ILE A 8 -13.18 17.37 -7.37
C ILE A 8 -13.38 17.48 -5.86
N SER A 9 -13.11 18.65 -5.27
CA SER A 9 -13.31 18.90 -3.84
C SER A 9 -14.76 18.64 -3.44
N ASN A 10 -15.73 19.26 -4.11
CA ASN A 10 -17.15 19.10 -3.83
C ASN A 10 -17.60 17.63 -3.92
N VAL A 11 -17.12 16.89 -4.93
CA VAL A 11 -17.45 15.46 -5.06
C VAL A 11 -16.90 14.65 -3.89
N VAL A 12 -15.65 14.90 -3.47
CA VAL A 12 -15.00 14.19 -2.36
C VAL A 12 -15.61 14.56 -1.00
N THR A 13 -15.96 15.82 -0.76
CA THR A 13 -16.49 16.28 0.53
C THR A 13 -18.00 16.08 0.69
N SER A 14 -18.76 16.05 -0.42
CA SER A 14 -20.20 15.81 -0.37
C SER A 14 -20.55 14.43 0.17
N ASN A 15 -21.67 14.29 0.88
CA ASN A 15 -22.23 13.00 1.29
C ASN A 15 -22.88 12.21 0.12
N SER A 16 -22.38 12.41 -1.10
CA SER A 16 -22.81 11.69 -2.30
C SER A 16 -22.04 10.36 -2.46
N PRO A 17 -22.65 9.36 -3.12
CA PRO A 17 -21.98 8.09 -3.42
C PRO A 17 -20.84 8.23 -4.45
N TYR A 18 -20.63 9.43 -5.01
CA TYR A 18 -19.66 9.67 -6.08
C TYR A 18 -18.27 10.08 -5.56
N GLY A 19 -18.08 10.19 -4.24
CA GLY A 19 -16.80 10.51 -3.61
C GLY A 19 -15.58 9.76 -4.17
N PRO A 20 -15.66 8.42 -4.36
CA PRO A 20 -14.56 7.67 -4.94
C PRO A 20 -14.19 8.14 -6.35
N LEU A 21 -15.09 8.70 -7.16
CA LEU A 21 -14.73 9.23 -8.49
C LEU A 21 -13.83 10.47 -8.38
N GLY A 22 -14.03 11.29 -7.36
CA GLY A 22 -13.14 12.43 -7.07
C GLY A 22 -11.75 11.96 -6.66
N LEU A 23 -11.66 10.99 -5.75
CA LEU A 23 -10.38 10.39 -5.36
C LEU A 23 -9.68 9.66 -6.51
N TRP A 24 -10.45 8.98 -7.36
CA TRP A 24 -9.93 8.33 -8.57
C TRP A 24 -9.31 9.32 -9.53
N THR A 25 -9.88 10.52 -9.63
CA THR A 25 -9.28 11.61 -10.40
C THR A 25 -7.92 12.01 -9.81
N VAL A 26 -7.83 12.21 -8.49
CA VAL A 26 -6.57 12.54 -7.81
C VAL A 26 -5.52 11.44 -8.01
N ALA A 27 -5.89 10.17 -7.84
CA ALA A 27 -5.01 9.03 -8.08
C ALA A 27 -4.54 8.98 -9.55
N SER A 28 -5.45 9.17 -10.50
CA SER A 28 -5.17 9.12 -11.93
C SER A 28 -4.20 10.21 -12.38
N LEU A 29 -4.30 11.41 -11.81
CA LEU A 29 -3.35 12.51 -12.07
C LEU A 29 -1.91 12.16 -11.67
N VAL A 30 -1.72 11.20 -10.76
CA VAL A 30 -0.39 10.70 -10.36
C VAL A 30 0.00 9.47 -11.18
N VAL A 31 -0.86 8.46 -11.23
CA VAL A 31 -0.51 7.13 -11.77
C VAL A 31 -0.40 7.16 -13.29
N ILE A 32 -1.27 7.90 -14.01
CA ILE A 32 -1.26 7.90 -15.48
C ILE A 32 0.06 8.47 -16.02
N PRO A 33 0.53 9.67 -15.65
CA PRO A 33 1.80 10.20 -16.17
C PRO A 33 2.99 9.29 -15.87
N LEU A 34 3.04 8.74 -14.65
CA LEU A 34 4.10 7.82 -14.25
C LEU A 34 4.09 6.53 -15.08
N THR A 35 2.92 5.98 -15.35
CA THR A 35 2.75 4.75 -16.14
C THR A 35 3.06 4.97 -17.62
N LEU A 36 2.71 6.15 -18.16
CA LEU A 36 3.08 6.56 -19.51
C LEU A 36 4.60 6.64 -19.67
N TYR A 37 5.32 7.10 -18.64
CA TYR A 37 6.79 7.11 -18.63
C TYR A 37 7.36 5.70 -18.50
N ARG A 38 6.93 4.92 -17.49
CA ARG A 38 7.30 3.50 -17.28
C ARG A 38 6.09 2.71 -16.83
N GLN A 39 5.74 1.66 -17.56
CA GLN A 39 4.56 0.85 -17.26
C GLN A 39 4.63 0.23 -15.87
N GLY A 40 5.84 -0.15 -15.41
CA GLY A 40 6.06 -0.67 -14.07
C GLY A 40 5.83 0.34 -12.93
N TYR A 41 5.78 1.65 -13.21
CA TYR A 41 5.53 2.68 -12.19
C TYR A 41 4.11 2.64 -11.65
N ALA A 42 3.16 2.05 -12.37
CA ALA A 42 1.81 1.84 -11.88
C ALA A 42 1.81 1.13 -10.51
N PHE A 43 2.65 0.10 -10.36
CA PHE A 43 2.72 -0.73 -9.14
C PHE A 43 3.88 -0.40 -8.20
N SER A 44 4.83 0.43 -8.63
CA SER A 44 5.97 0.81 -7.81
C SER A 44 5.73 2.17 -7.16
N VAL A 45 6.31 3.22 -7.72
CA VAL A 45 6.33 4.55 -7.13
C VAL A 45 4.98 5.25 -7.25
N GLY A 46 4.19 4.93 -8.28
CA GLY A 46 2.84 5.45 -8.47
C GLY A 46 1.87 5.02 -7.37
N TYR A 47 2.07 3.83 -6.81
CA TYR A 47 1.30 3.37 -5.65
C TYR A 47 1.49 4.30 -4.45
N GLY A 48 2.73 4.44 -3.95
CA GLY A 48 3.02 5.29 -2.80
C GLY A 48 2.66 6.77 -3.04
N PHE A 49 3.00 7.31 -4.22
CA PHE A 49 2.68 8.71 -4.52
C PHE A 49 1.18 8.98 -4.65
N SER A 50 0.39 8.06 -5.20
CA SER A 50 -1.07 8.25 -5.30
C SER A 50 -1.74 8.19 -3.92
N VAL A 51 -1.29 7.29 -3.04
CA VAL A 51 -1.74 7.25 -1.64
C VAL A 51 -1.40 8.56 -0.93
N ALA A 52 -0.17 9.06 -1.06
CA ALA A 52 0.24 10.34 -0.48
C ALA A 52 -0.57 11.51 -1.04
N ALA A 53 -0.78 11.56 -2.35
CA ALA A 53 -1.54 12.63 -3.01
C ALA A 53 -3.01 12.64 -2.58
N MET A 54 -3.67 11.48 -2.53
CA MET A 54 -5.04 11.38 -2.02
C MET A 54 -5.12 11.78 -0.53
N ALA A 55 -4.18 11.33 0.30
CA ALA A 55 -4.14 11.67 1.71
C ALA A 55 -3.93 13.18 1.94
N LEU A 56 -2.99 13.81 1.24
CA LEU A 56 -2.74 15.25 1.31
C LEU A 56 -3.91 16.05 0.76
N PHE A 57 -4.53 15.59 -0.33
CA PHE A 57 -5.74 16.21 -0.87
C PHE A 57 -6.87 16.20 0.16
N MET A 58 -7.17 15.04 0.76
CA MET A 58 -8.18 14.94 1.81
C MET A 58 -7.81 15.76 3.06
N MET A 59 -6.54 15.74 3.47
CA MET A 59 -6.04 16.56 4.58
C MET A 59 -6.38 18.04 4.37
N GLN A 60 -6.19 18.55 3.15
CA GLN A 60 -6.52 19.92 2.78
C GLN A 60 -8.03 20.17 2.74
N GLN A 61 -8.80 19.30 2.09
CA GLN A 61 -10.24 19.52 1.88
C GLN A 61 -11.05 19.43 3.19
N PHE A 62 -10.63 18.57 4.11
CA PHE A 62 -11.30 18.35 5.40
C PHE A 62 -10.59 19.04 6.58
N GLN A 63 -9.55 19.84 6.32
CA GLN A 63 -8.73 20.51 7.35
C GLN A 63 -8.14 19.54 8.41
N ALA A 64 -7.93 18.28 8.02
CA ALA A 64 -7.58 17.16 8.89
C ALA A 64 -6.06 17.03 9.15
N THR A 65 -5.38 18.15 9.40
CA THR A 65 -3.90 18.23 9.49
C THR A 65 -3.30 17.42 10.64
N LEU A 66 -4.06 17.17 11.71
CA LEU A 66 -3.65 16.39 12.87
C LEU A 66 -4.38 15.04 12.98
N ASP A 67 -5.16 14.67 11.96
CA ASP A 67 -5.89 13.40 11.99
C ASP A 67 -4.90 12.20 11.92
N PRO A 68 -4.89 11.31 12.93
CA PRO A 68 -3.90 10.23 12.99
C PRO A 68 -3.94 9.26 11.81
N LEU A 69 -5.14 9.01 11.25
CA LEU A 69 -5.31 8.08 10.15
C LEU A 69 -4.81 8.70 8.84
N VAL A 70 -5.16 9.97 8.58
CA VAL A 70 -4.64 10.73 7.43
C VAL A 70 -3.12 10.84 7.51
N LEU A 71 -2.57 11.18 8.68
CA LEU A 71 -1.12 11.24 8.89
C LEU A 71 -0.45 9.88 8.64
N SER A 72 -1.05 8.76 9.05
CA SER A 72 -0.52 7.44 8.74
C SER A 72 -0.45 7.17 7.23
N ALA A 73 -1.45 7.64 6.46
CA ALA A 73 -1.50 7.46 5.02
C ALA A 73 -0.50 8.36 4.28
N VAL A 74 -0.31 9.60 4.75
CA VAL A 74 0.75 10.48 4.25
C VAL A 74 2.12 9.86 4.52
N PHE A 75 2.38 9.43 5.76
CA PHE A 75 3.62 8.76 6.12
C PHE A 75 3.85 7.50 5.26
N TYR A 76 2.83 6.64 5.16
CA TYR A 76 2.88 5.41 4.36
C TYR A 76 3.24 5.70 2.90
N GLY A 77 2.49 6.58 2.24
CA GLY A 77 2.62 6.87 0.82
C GLY A 77 3.96 7.52 0.47
N VAL A 78 4.36 8.56 1.22
CA VAL A 78 5.63 9.27 1.00
C VAL A 78 6.80 8.34 1.22
N ARG A 79 6.84 7.64 2.37
CA ARG A 79 7.91 6.69 2.69
C ARG A 79 8.04 5.61 1.62
N LEU A 80 6.93 4.98 1.22
CA LEU A 80 6.95 3.88 0.26
C LEU A 80 7.45 4.35 -1.10
N ALA A 81 6.93 5.47 -1.60
CA ALA A 81 7.35 6.04 -2.89
C ALA A 81 8.85 6.38 -2.87
N THR A 82 9.32 7.05 -1.82
CA THR A 82 10.73 7.42 -1.66
C THR A 82 11.63 6.19 -1.59
N TYR A 83 11.29 5.18 -0.77
CA TYR A 83 12.05 3.95 -0.67
C TYR A 83 12.15 3.22 -2.02
N LEU A 84 11.04 3.11 -2.76
CA LEU A 84 11.02 2.43 -4.07
C LEU A 84 11.83 3.18 -5.12
N LEU A 85 11.76 4.52 -5.15
CA LEU A 85 12.59 5.35 -6.03
C LEU A 85 14.07 5.19 -5.72
N LEU A 86 14.46 5.34 -4.45
CA LEU A 86 15.86 5.21 -4.01
C LEU A 86 16.41 3.82 -4.33
N ARG A 87 15.62 2.77 -4.09
CA ARG A 87 15.99 1.39 -4.41
C ARG A 87 16.17 1.16 -5.90
N GLN A 88 15.34 1.78 -6.73
CA GLN A 88 15.45 1.66 -8.18
C GLN A 88 16.76 2.27 -8.69
N PHE A 89 17.09 3.49 -8.26
CA PHE A 89 18.34 4.15 -8.68
C PHE A 89 19.58 3.47 -8.11
N SER A 90 19.48 2.87 -6.92
CA SER A 90 20.61 2.19 -6.28
C SER A 90 20.87 0.77 -6.80
N SER A 91 19.95 0.17 -7.55
CA SER A 91 20.04 -1.21 -8.01
C SER A 91 19.78 -1.33 -9.53
N PRO A 92 20.83 -1.54 -10.33
CA PRO A 92 20.71 -1.71 -11.79
C PRO A 92 19.72 -2.81 -12.18
N GLU A 93 19.73 -3.94 -11.45
CA GLU A 93 18.78 -5.04 -11.60
C GLU A 93 17.32 -4.57 -11.47
N LYS A 94 17.03 -3.74 -10.47
CA LYS A 94 15.67 -3.23 -10.23
C LYS A 94 15.27 -2.21 -11.27
N ASN A 95 16.19 -1.36 -11.69
CA ASN A 95 15.95 -0.43 -12.79
C ASN A 95 15.65 -1.18 -14.09
N GLN A 96 16.41 -2.24 -14.41
CA GLN A 96 16.16 -3.08 -15.57
C GLN A 96 14.83 -3.84 -15.44
N GLN A 97 14.50 -4.35 -14.25
CA GLN A 97 13.23 -5.01 -13.99
C GLN A 97 12.04 -4.10 -14.34
N VAL A 98 12.08 -2.81 -13.94
CA VAL A 98 11.03 -1.84 -14.27
C VAL A 98 10.95 -1.59 -15.78
N LYS A 99 12.09 -1.47 -16.47
CA LYS A 99 12.11 -1.32 -17.94
C LYS A 99 11.52 -2.52 -18.65
N ASN A 100 11.75 -3.74 -18.16
CA ASN A 100 11.21 -4.97 -18.74
C ASN A 100 9.67 -5.08 -18.61
N PHE A 101 9.03 -4.23 -17.81
CA PHE A 101 7.57 -4.13 -17.76
C PHE A 101 6.97 -3.28 -18.89
N ASP A 102 7.77 -2.54 -19.65
CA ASP A 102 7.32 -1.70 -20.77
C ASP A 102 6.92 -2.56 -21.99
N LYS A 103 5.79 -3.28 -21.88
CA LYS A 103 5.31 -4.21 -22.91
C LYS A 103 4.38 -3.56 -23.93
N SER A 104 3.76 -2.44 -23.58
CA SER A 104 2.76 -1.77 -24.41
C SER A 104 3.20 -0.38 -24.86
N PRO A 105 2.75 0.09 -26.05
CA PRO A 105 2.90 1.49 -26.47
C PRO A 105 2.34 2.45 -25.43
N ARG A 106 2.93 3.64 -25.30
CA ARG A 106 2.63 4.59 -24.20
C ARG A 106 1.14 4.84 -24.01
N LEU A 107 0.41 5.25 -25.04
CA LEU A 107 -1.03 5.58 -24.92
C LEU A 107 -1.90 4.36 -24.58
N LYS A 108 -1.51 3.14 -25.00
CA LYS A 108 -2.23 1.90 -24.65
C LYS A 108 -2.12 1.53 -23.17
N ARG A 109 -1.29 2.25 -22.39
CA ARG A 109 -1.16 2.07 -20.94
C ARG A 109 -2.22 2.80 -20.13
N ILE A 110 -2.96 3.75 -20.72
CA ILE A 110 -3.92 4.59 -20.00
C ILE A 110 -5.03 3.78 -19.32
N PRO A 111 -5.73 2.85 -20.01
CA PRO A 111 -6.80 2.07 -19.36
C PRO A 111 -6.28 1.25 -18.18
N PHE A 112 -5.10 0.64 -18.35
CA PHE A 112 -4.43 -0.10 -17.29
C PHE A 112 -4.05 0.79 -16.09
N ALA A 113 -3.47 1.97 -16.33
CA ALA A 113 -3.13 2.93 -15.28
C ALA A 113 -4.38 3.44 -14.55
N ALA A 114 -5.46 3.68 -15.28
CA ALA A 114 -6.74 4.12 -14.73
C ALA A 114 -7.38 3.04 -13.83
N SER A 115 -7.33 1.76 -14.24
CA SER A 115 -7.78 0.64 -13.41
C SER A 115 -6.95 0.48 -12.13
N VAL A 116 -5.63 0.66 -12.21
CA VAL A 116 -4.75 0.64 -11.03
C VAL A 116 -5.05 1.81 -10.09
N SER A 117 -5.32 3.00 -10.65
CA SER A 117 -5.74 4.18 -9.87
C SER A 117 -7.06 3.95 -9.15
N LEU A 118 -8.00 3.25 -9.79
CA LEU A 118 -9.29 2.90 -9.20
C LEU A 118 -9.12 1.93 -8.02
N PHE A 119 -8.21 0.96 -8.16
CA PHE A 119 -7.87 0.07 -7.05
C PHE A 119 -7.28 0.82 -5.85
N TYR A 120 -6.34 1.74 -6.06
CA TYR A 120 -5.80 2.56 -4.97
C TYR A 120 -6.86 3.48 -4.34
N THR A 121 -7.81 3.94 -5.14
CA THR A 121 -8.94 4.72 -4.65
C THR A 121 -9.80 3.90 -3.69
N PHE A 122 -10.13 2.65 -4.05
CA PHE A 122 -10.89 1.74 -3.20
C PHE A 122 -10.21 1.50 -1.85
N MET A 123 -8.88 1.43 -1.83
CA MET A 123 -8.10 1.29 -0.60
C MET A 123 -8.14 2.56 0.27
N MET A 124 -8.28 3.74 -0.34
CA MET A 124 -8.34 5.04 0.36
C MET A 124 -9.76 5.50 0.72
N THR A 125 -10.80 4.88 0.15
CA THR A 125 -12.21 5.15 0.47
C THR A 125 -12.51 5.15 1.97
N PRO A 126 -11.97 4.24 2.81
CA PRO A 126 -12.22 4.26 4.25
C PRO A 126 -11.91 5.61 4.92
N ILE A 127 -10.78 6.23 4.56
CA ILE A 127 -10.35 7.51 5.13
C ILE A 127 -11.32 8.63 4.74
N MET A 128 -11.79 8.63 3.48
CA MET A 128 -12.78 9.61 3.03
C MET A 128 -14.08 9.53 3.84
N TYR A 129 -14.56 8.32 4.14
CA TYR A 129 -15.78 8.15 4.94
C TYR A 129 -15.60 8.60 6.39
N VAL A 130 -14.43 8.36 6.99
CA VAL A 130 -14.09 8.91 8.32
C VAL A 130 -14.21 10.43 8.30
N LEU A 131 -13.56 11.08 7.33
CA LEU A 131 -13.46 12.54 7.28
C LEU A 131 -14.76 13.27 6.90
N ARG A 132 -15.71 12.58 6.26
CA ARG A 132 -17.04 13.12 5.96
C ARG A 132 -17.94 13.27 7.20
N THR A 133 -17.52 12.74 8.34
CA THR A 133 -18.31 12.77 9.58
C THR A 133 -17.78 13.82 10.55
N GLU A 134 -18.71 14.49 11.24
CA GLU A 134 -18.38 15.50 12.25
C GLU A 134 -18.05 14.87 13.61
N THR A 135 -18.04 13.54 13.72
CA THR A 135 -17.76 12.85 14.99
C THR A 135 -16.33 13.10 15.44
N PRO A 136 -16.12 13.59 16.67
CA PRO A 136 -14.79 13.74 17.24
C PRO A 136 -14.05 12.39 17.24
N VAL A 137 -12.85 12.38 16.66
CA VAL A 137 -11.95 11.21 16.55
C VAL A 137 -11.76 10.48 17.89
N THR A 138 -11.84 11.21 19.02
CA THR A 138 -11.56 10.69 20.36
C THR A 138 -12.58 9.67 20.89
N ASN A 139 -13.83 9.65 20.39
CA ASN A 139 -14.90 8.87 21.01
C ASN A 139 -15.21 7.53 20.32
N ASN A 140 -14.54 7.18 19.23
CA ASN A 140 -14.79 5.94 18.51
C ASN A 140 -13.64 4.92 18.68
N VAL A 141 -13.88 3.87 19.48
CA VAL A 141 -12.89 2.82 19.78
C VAL A 141 -12.45 2.07 18.52
N ILE A 142 -13.36 1.81 17.57
CA ILE A 142 -13.06 1.08 16.34
C ILE A 142 -12.17 1.92 15.42
N LEU A 143 -12.51 3.21 15.26
CA LEU A 143 -11.67 4.19 14.55
C LEU A 143 -10.24 4.21 15.11
N ASN A 144 -10.12 4.42 16.43
CA ASN A 144 -8.83 4.57 17.09
C ASN A 144 -8.01 3.28 17.04
N THR A 145 -8.65 2.12 17.18
CA THR A 145 -8.00 0.82 17.03
C THR A 145 -7.50 0.63 15.60
N GLY A 146 -8.32 0.96 14.59
CA GLY A 146 -7.91 0.89 13.19
C GLY A 146 -6.74 1.81 12.87
N ALA A 147 -6.76 3.06 13.35
CA ALA A 147 -5.67 4.02 13.14
C ALA A 147 -4.38 3.56 13.82
N PHE A 148 -4.48 2.98 15.02
CA PHE A 148 -3.34 2.36 15.71
C PHE A 148 -2.76 1.18 14.91
N LEU A 149 -3.60 0.28 14.41
CA LEU A 149 -3.17 -0.83 13.54
C LEU A 149 -2.52 -0.32 12.25
N ALA A 150 -3.06 0.76 11.67
CA ALA A 150 -2.48 1.39 10.49
C ALA A 150 -1.04 1.85 10.78
N TRP A 151 -0.82 2.60 11.86
CA TRP A 151 0.52 3.01 12.27
C TRP A 151 1.46 1.83 12.55
N CYS A 152 1.00 0.81 13.28
CA CYS A 152 1.80 -0.40 13.52
C CYS A 152 2.22 -1.08 12.20
N GLY A 153 1.30 -1.19 11.24
CA GLY A 153 1.56 -1.76 9.92
C GLY A 153 2.60 -0.95 9.13
N ALA A 154 2.40 0.37 9.05
CA ALA A 154 3.31 1.27 8.34
C ALA A 154 4.73 1.26 8.93
N ILE A 155 4.85 1.24 10.27
CA ILE A 155 6.14 1.19 10.97
C ILE A 155 6.81 -0.17 10.78
N LEU A 156 6.06 -1.27 10.90
CA LEU A 156 6.59 -2.63 10.68
C LEU A 156 7.14 -2.77 9.27
N GLU A 157 6.39 -2.29 8.26
CA GLU A 157 6.84 -2.29 6.87
C GLU A 157 8.12 -1.46 6.71
N ALA A 158 8.15 -0.24 7.26
CA ALA A 158 9.32 0.63 7.20
C ALA A 158 10.58 -0.03 7.78
N ILE A 159 10.47 -0.65 8.96
CA ILE A 159 11.56 -1.36 9.62
C ILE A 159 12.02 -2.55 8.78
N ALA A 160 11.07 -3.34 8.26
CA ALA A 160 11.38 -4.51 7.44
C ALA A 160 12.10 -4.14 6.14
N ASP A 161 11.61 -3.13 5.42
CA ASP A 161 12.22 -2.66 4.18
C ASP A 161 13.60 -2.04 4.42
N TYR A 162 13.76 -1.24 5.47
CA TYR A 162 15.06 -0.67 5.84
C TYR A 162 16.07 -1.75 6.21
N HIS A 163 15.67 -2.75 7.00
CA HIS A 163 16.53 -3.88 7.35
C HIS A 163 16.95 -4.64 6.08
N LYS A 164 16.02 -4.93 5.17
CA LYS A 164 16.31 -5.59 3.90
C LYS A 164 17.26 -4.77 3.02
N PHE A 165 17.08 -3.45 2.98
CA PHE A 165 17.95 -2.54 2.25
C PHE A 165 19.39 -2.58 2.79
N LEU A 166 19.57 -2.47 4.11
CA LEU A 166 20.89 -2.53 4.74
C LEU A 166 21.61 -3.86 4.50
N VAL A 167 20.89 -4.98 4.59
CA VAL A 167 21.47 -6.30 4.31
C VAL A 167 21.91 -6.41 2.84
N LYS A 168 21.10 -5.93 1.89
CA LYS A 168 21.49 -5.93 0.47
C LYS A 168 22.67 -5.01 0.21
N GLN A 169 22.72 -3.84 0.86
CA GLN A 169 23.82 -2.88 0.71
C GLN A 169 25.14 -3.45 1.25
N ARG A 170 25.12 -4.08 2.44
CA ARG A 170 26.30 -4.71 3.04
C ARG A 170 26.85 -5.86 2.20
N ASN A 171 25.97 -6.58 1.50
CA ASN A 171 26.32 -7.72 0.66
C ASN A 171 26.30 -7.40 -0.84
N ARG A 172 26.58 -6.15 -1.23
CA ARG A 172 26.51 -5.70 -2.64
C ARG A 172 27.42 -6.50 -3.59
N ASN A 173 28.52 -7.06 -3.07
CA ASN A 173 29.48 -7.88 -3.82
C ASN A 173 29.18 -9.39 -3.76
N SER A 174 28.01 -9.80 -3.25
CA SER A 174 27.63 -11.21 -3.25
C SER A 174 27.49 -11.74 -4.69
N ASP A 175 27.82 -13.00 -4.90
CA ASP A 175 27.70 -13.74 -6.17
C ASP A 175 26.25 -13.88 -6.69
N GLY A 176 25.26 -13.41 -5.94
CA GLY A 176 23.82 -13.52 -6.25
C GLY A 176 23.24 -14.93 -6.07
N LYS A 177 24.08 -15.93 -5.77
CA LYS A 177 23.70 -17.34 -5.59
C LYS A 177 23.66 -17.72 -4.11
N THR A 178 24.53 -17.13 -3.31
CA THR A 178 24.59 -17.35 -1.87
C THR A 178 23.48 -16.59 -1.15
N PHE A 179 22.77 -17.25 -0.24
CA PHE A 179 21.72 -16.64 0.56
C PHE A 179 22.29 -15.59 1.51
N VAL A 180 21.98 -14.32 1.23
CA VAL A 180 22.34 -13.15 2.06
C VAL A 180 21.08 -12.37 2.45
N GLY A 181 20.08 -13.06 3.00
CA GLY A 181 18.81 -12.46 3.42
C GLY A 181 18.82 -11.92 4.86
N PRO A 182 17.93 -10.97 5.20
CA PRO A 182 17.71 -10.60 6.59
C PRO A 182 17.10 -11.77 7.35
N THR A 183 17.71 -12.16 8.48
CA THR A 183 17.28 -13.32 9.31
C THR A 183 17.09 -12.97 10.79
N SER A 184 17.27 -11.69 11.15
CA SER A 184 17.17 -11.16 12.51
C SER A 184 16.05 -10.13 12.66
N GLY A 185 15.81 -9.63 13.88
CA GLY A 185 14.77 -8.65 14.16
C GLY A 185 13.38 -9.13 13.72
N VAL A 186 12.65 -8.30 12.98
CA VAL A 186 11.30 -8.61 12.47
C VAL A 186 11.25 -9.85 11.56
N TYR A 187 12.37 -10.22 10.91
CA TYR A 187 12.48 -11.43 10.09
C TYR A 187 12.62 -12.74 10.90
N ARG A 188 12.60 -12.67 12.23
CA ARG A 188 12.47 -13.84 13.11
C ARG A 188 11.01 -14.21 13.38
N ILE A 189 10.08 -13.29 13.14
CA ILE A 189 8.65 -13.45 13.46
C ILE A 189 7.92 -14.07 12.25
N THR A 190 8.20 -13.55 11.05
CA THR A 190 7.62 -13.99 9.77
C THR A 190 8.66 -13.80 8.67
N ARG A 191 8.55 -14.55 7.57
CA ARG A 191 9.53 -14.49 6.47
C ARG A 191 9.38 -13.24 5.60
N HIS A 192 8.19 -12.65 5.55
CA HIS A 192 7.88 -11.44 4.77
C HIS A 192 7.22 -10.34 5.61
N PRO A 193 7.90 -9.82 6.66
CA PRO A 193 7.32 -8.84 7.59
C PRO A 193 6.93 -7.53 6.91
N ASN A 194 7.56 -7.17 5.79
CA ASN A 194 7.14 -6.03 4.99
C ASN A 194 5.75 -6.22 4.37
N TYR A 195 5.43 -7.43 3.88
CA TYR A 195 4.09 -7.72 3.36
C TYR A 195 3.06 -7.84 4.49
N THR A 196 3.47 -8.33 5.66
CA THR A 196 2.63 -8.31 6.87
C THR A 196 2.28 -6.88 7.27
N GLY A 197 3.27 -5.99 7.29
CA GLY A 197 3.07 -4.57 7.59
C GLY A 197 2.13 -3.90 6.61
N GLU A 198 2.27 -4.20 5.31
CA GLU A 198 1.38 -3.68 4.27
C GLU A 198 -0.07 -4.14 4.47
N VAL A 199 -0.31 -5.45 4.72
CA VAL A 199 -1.67 -5.93 5.01
C VAL A 199 -2.22 -5.32 6.30
N LEU A 200 -1.41 -5.24 7.35
CA LEU A 200 -1.82 -4.67 8.64
C LEU A 200 -2.19 -3.18 8.51
N PHE A 201 -1.44 -2.43 7.69
CA PHE A 201 -1.73 -1.04 7.41
C PHE A 201 -3.13 -0.89 6.79
N TRP A 202 -3.40 -1.60 5.70
CA TRP A 202 -4.68 -1.50 5.01
C TRP A 202 -5.84 -2.12 5.78
N PHE A 203 -5.58 -3.14 6.60
CA PHE A 203 -6.57 -3.65 7.54
C PHE A 203 -6.95 -2.58 8.56
N GLY A 204 -5.97 -1.87 9.13
CA GLY A 204 -6.22 -0.74 10.03
C GLY A 204 -7.02 0.38 9.39
N VAL A 205 -6.68 0.75 8.15
CA VAL A 205 -7.44 1.75 7.36
C VAL A 205 -8.89 1.30 7.14
N PHE A 206 -9.10 0.06 6.72
CA PHE A 206 -10.44 -0.51 6.53
C PHE A 206 -11.25 -0.53 7.84
N VAL A 207 -10.66 -1.04 8.93
CA VAL A 207 -11.28 -1.10 10.26
C VAL A 207 -11.69 0.28 10.74
N SER A 208 -10.83 1.29 10.54
CA SER A 208 -11.13 2.67 10.94
C SER A 208 -12.37 3.22 10.25
N GLY A 209 -12.60 2.87 8.98
CA GLY A 209 -13.74 3.34 8.19
C GLY A 209 -15.05 2.61 8.47
N MET A 210 -15.01 1.36 8.95
CA MET A 210 -16.21 0.51 9.10
C MET A 210 -17.40 1.18 9.83
N PRO A 211 -17.21 1.91 10.95
CA PRO A 211 -18.33 2.56 11.63
C PRO A 211 -19.06 3.60 10.78
N PHE A 212 -18.38 4.15 9.77
CA PHE A 212 -18.84 5.30 9.00
C PHE A 212 -19.45 4.90 7.64
N PHE A 213 -19.30 3.64 7.23
CA PHE A 213 -19.92 3.16 5.97
C PHE A 213 -21.44 3.15 6.02
N ASN A 214 -22.05 3.05 7.22
CA ASN A 214 -23.51 3.02 7.35
C ASN A 214 -24.15 4.41 7.47
N VAL A 215 -23.40 5.49 7.19
CA VAL A 215 -23.89 6.88 7.30
C VAL A 215 -24.35 7.40 5.93
N GLY A 216 -25.47 8.15 5.92
CA GLY A 216 -26.03 8.76 4.72
C GLY A 216 -26.98 7.85 3.95
N SER A 217 -27.14 8.12 2.65
CA SER A 217 -28.09 7.39 1.78
C SER A 217 -27.70 5.92 1.57
N THR A 218 -28.66 5.06 1.24
CA THR A 218 -28.41 3.63 0.93
C THR A 218 -27.34 3.45 -0.15
N ALA A 219 -27.33 4.31 -1.17
CA ALA A 219 -26.30 4.28 -2.21
C ALA A 219 -24.90 4.58 -1.64
N ASN A 220 -24.79 5.57 -0.74
CA ASN A 220 -23.54 5.89 -0.07
C ASN A 220 -23.06 4.71 0.80
N GLN A 221 -23.98 3.99 1.45
CA GLN A 221 -23.63 2.84 2.27
C GLN A 221 -23.09 1.67 1.44
N ILE A 222 -23.76 1.35 0.34
CA ILE A 222 -23.32 0.30 -0.59
C ILE A 222 -21.94 0.64 -1.14
N VAL A 223 -21.72 1.88 -1.58
CA VAL A 223 -20.40 2.32 -2.09
C VAL A 223 -19.32 2.20 -1.02
N GLY A 224 -19.60 2.60 0.21
CA GLY A 224 -18.67 2.53 1.33
C GLY A 224 -18.17 1.11 1.57
N TRP A 225 -19.10 0.16 1.71
CA TRP A 225 -18.77 -1.26 1.90
C TRP A 225 -18.10 -1.90 0.69
N VAL A 226 -18.63 -1.67 -0.52
CA VAL A 226 -18.13 -2.32 -1.75
C VAL A 226 -16.73 -1.82 -2.09
N CYS A 227 -16.52 -0.50 -2.17
CA CYS A 227 -15.20 0.04 -2.51
C CYS A 227 -14.17 -0.34 -1.44
N SER A 228 -14.47 -0.11 -0.17
CA SER A 228 -13.52 -0.40 0.92
C SER A 228 -13.22 -1.89 1.05
N GLY A 229 -14.24 -2.74 0.92
CA GLY A 229 -14.10 -4.19 0.96
C GLY A 229 -13.29 -4.73 -0.22
N LEU A 230 -13.57 -4.28 -1.45
CA LEU A 230 -12.80 -4.67 -2.64
C LEU A 230 -11.34 -4.17 -2.56
N GLY A 231 -11.12 -2.96 -2.05
CA GLY A 231 -9.78 -2.41 -1.83
C GLY A 231 -8.97 -3.27 -0.87
N PHE A 232 -9.52 -3.55 0.32
CA PHE A 232 -8.84 -4.38 1.32
C PHE A 232 -8.65 -5.83 0.85
N TYR A 233 -9.69 -6.46 0.31
CA TYR A 233 -9.60 -7.83 -0.22
C TYR A 233 -8.57 -7.94 -1.34
N GLY A 234 -8.52 -6.94 -2.24
CA GLY A 234 -7.55 -6.89 -3.33
C GLY A 234 -6.12 -6.82 -2.82
N ILE A 235 -5.80 -5.94 -1.88
CA ILE A 235 -4.42 -5.83 -1.38
C ILE A 235 -4.01 -7.06 -0.56
N TYR A 236 -4.92 -7.60 0.25
CA TYR A 236 -4.72 -8.87 0.94
C TYR A 236 -4.38 -10.02 -0.03
N SER A 237 -5.15 -10.14 -1.13
CA SER A 237 -4.95 -11.16 -2.16
C SER A 237 -3.63 -10.97 -2.92
N ILE A 238 -3.25 -9.72 -3.22
CA ILE A 238 -1.97 -9.42 -3.87
C ILE A 238 -0.80 -9.78 -2.96
N MET A 239 -0.87 -9.45 -1.67
CA MET A 239 0.20 -9.71 -0.70
C MET A 239 0.37 -11.21 -0.41
N THR A 240 -0.71 -11.95 -0.24
CA THR A 240 -0.67 -13.42 -0.09
C THR A 240 -0.08 -14.10 -1.32
N GLY A 241 -0.53 -13.71 -2.52
CA GLY A 241 0.02 -14.23 -3.78
C GLY A 241 1.50 -13.84 -3.99
N ALA A 242 1.89 -12.61 -3.66
CA ALA A 242 3.28 -12.15 -3.74
C ALA A 242 4.20 -12.89 -2.76
N THR A 243 3.71 -13.12 -1.55
CA THR A 243 4.38 -13.92 -0.51
C THR A 243 4.67 -15.32 -1.02
N LYS A 244 3.64 -16.03 -1.51
CA LYS A 244 3.78 -17.40 -2.03
C LYS A 244 4.83 -17.48 -3.14
N ARG A 245 4.71 -16.64 -4.18
CA ARG A 245 5.67 -16.62 -5.30
C ARG A 245 7.10 -16.31 -4.85
N LEU A 246 7.26 -15.39 -3.92
CA LEU A 246 8.59 -15.00 -3.44
C LEU A 246 9.22 -16.10 -2.59
N ASP A 247 8.44 -16.75 -1.74
CA ASP A 247 8.90 -17.84 -0.88
C ASP A 247 9.27 -19.10 -1.66
N GLU A 248 8.49 -19.42 -2.71
CA GLU A 248 8.80 -20.49 -3.67
C GLU A 248 10.11 -20.19 -4.41
N LYS A 249 10.24 -18.98 -4.97
CA LYS A 249 11.48 -18.56 -5.66
C LYS A 249 12.70 -18.59 -4.74
N GLN A 250 12.56 -18.20 -3.47
CA GLN A 250 13.65 -18.30 -2.50
C GLN A 250 13.99 -19.77 -2.21
N LYS A 251 12.99 -20.66 -2.14
CA LYS A 251 13.22 -22.10 -1.98
C LYS A 251 14.03 -22.65 -3.15
N GLU A 252 13.63 -22.34 -4.37
CA GLU A 252 14.29 -22.81 -5.59
C GLU A 252 15.75 -22.34 -5.65
N ASN A 253 16.02 -21.09 -5.28
CA ASN A 253 17.35 -20.51 -5.38
C ASN A 253 18.30 -20.91 -4.24
N TYR A 254 17.78 -21.17 -3.04
CA TYR A 254 18.61 -21.26 -1.82
C TYR A 254 18.48 -22.57 -1.03
N LYS A 255 17.59 -23.50 -1.42
CA LYS A 255 17.46 -24.81 -0.77
C LYS A 255 18.80 -25.56 -0.79
N GLY A 256 19.15 -26.17 0.33
CA GLY A 256 20.42 -26.90 0.52
C GLY A 256 21.54 -26.01 1.06
N GLN A 257 21.35 -24.69 1.14
CA GLN A 257 22.28 -23.80 1.81
C GLN A 257 22.01 -23.76 3.31
N LYS A 258 23.02 -24.15 4.11
CA LYS A 258 22.91 -24.26 5.58
C LYS A 258 22.29 -23.03 6.25
N ALA A 259 22.65 -21.82 5.80
CA ALA A 259 22.13 -20.58 6.38
C ALA A 259 20.63 -20.37 6.09
N TYR A 260 20.20 -20.65 4.86
CA TYR A 260 18.80 -20.52 4.45
C TYR A 260 17.92 -21.56 5.14
N ASP A 261 18.33 -22.83 5.09
CA ASP A 261 17.56 -23.94 5.66
C ASP A 261 17.41 -23.79 7.18
N LYS A 262 18.47 -23.33 7.87
CA LYS A 262 18.43 -23.04 9.32
C LYS A 262 17.49 -21.88 9.67
N TRP A 263 17.42 -20.84 8.84
CA TRP A 263 16.50 -19.73 9.08
C TRP A 263 15.06 -20.14 8.80
N ARG A 264 14.80 -20.79 7.66
CA ARG A 264 13.47 -21.23 7.24
C ARG A 264 12.86 -22.25 8.20
N SER A 265 13.66 -23.14 8.80
CA SER A 265 13.17 -24.09 9.80
C SER A 265 12.73 -23.43 11.11
N LYS A 266 13.32 -22.27 11.45
CA LYS A 266 12.96 -21.48 12.64
C LYS A 266 11.76 -20.57 12.41
N VAL A 267 11.62 -20.02 11.19
CA VAL A 267 10.58 -19.05 10.85
C VAL A 267 9.55 -19.69 9.92
N LYS A 268 8.61 -20.42 10.52
CA LYS A 268 7.55 -21.16 9.79
C LYS A 268 6.57 -20.25 9.03
N PRO A 269 5.93 -19.24 9.63
CA PRO A 269 4.91 -18.46 8.91
C PRO A 269 5.54 -17.60 7.79
N PRO A 270 4.99 -17.64 6.56
CA PRO A 270 5.48 -16.81 5.47
C PRO A 270 4.96 -15.37 5.54
N LEU A 271 3.68 -15.18 5.91
CA LEU A 271 3.02 -13.86 5.94
C LEU A 271 2.55 -13.49 7.35
N PHE A 272 1.56 -14.16 7.92
CA PHE A 272 1.05 -13.81 9.24
C PHE A 272 1.78 -14.56 10.36
N PRO A 273 2.32 -13.86 11.37
CA PRO A 273 2.79 -14.49 12.58
C PRO A 273 1.73 -15.41 13.16
N PHE A 274 2.13 -16.59 13.64
CA PHE A 274 1.26 -17.56 14.35
C PHE A 274 0.16 -18.23 13.51
N ILE A 275 0.02 -17.93 12.22
CA ILE A 275 -0.84 -18.68 11.30
C ILE A 275 0.03 -19.67 10.51
N HIS A 276 -0.18 -20.95 10.77
CA HIS A 276 0.44 -22.03 10.01
C HIS A 276 -0.45 -22.36 8.82
N VAL A 277 -0.03 -21.92 7.64
CA VAL A 277 -0.56 -22.47 6.38
C VAL A 277 0.39 -23.60 6.01
N GLU A 278 -0.08 -24.83 6.16
CA GLU A 278 0.64 -26.04 5.72
C GLU A 278 0.76 -26.11 4.20
#